data_AF-A0AAV2G1J6-F1
#
_entry.id   AF-A0AAV2G1J6-F1
#
_cell.length_a   1.000
_cell.length_b   1.000
_cell.length_c   1.000
_cell.angle_alpha   90.00
_cell.angle_beta   90.00
_cell.angle_gamma   90.00
#
_symmetry.space_group_name_H-M   'P 1'
#
loop_
_entity.id
_entity.type
_entity.pdbx_description
1 polymer ?
#
loop_
_entity_poly.entity_id
_entity_poly.type
_entity_poly.pdbx_seq_one_letter_code
_entity_poly.pdbx_strand_id
1 'polypeptide(L)'
;MFKPDIEKAFDSVNWECLFKILSGLEFLEKWKSWVKGSMCSSMISVLVNGEANGYFRASKGLRQGDPLSPGLFVLVMDVLSMMLKVVREAGKFKGFYMNEDSKNGEVTHLLFADDTVIFCDANHDQVLNILATIVCFQSMTGLRINLDKSVMYIVGDVADPSFYAAIFGCKWSRQPPKYLGFPLGAKLNDPAIWDSMINKMKSKLNGWGSRHLSYGARLVLCTAVLGSMPTYMFSLFKAPVSVLQELERSQRRFLWNGGRDSNRRALVDWKLCKTEKSRGGLGIHDLKAFNDAMLSK
;
A
#
# COMPACT_ATOMS: atom_id res chain seq x y z
N MET A 1 -4.72 -14.25 -11.03
CA MET A 1 -4.31 -12.89 -10.60
C MET A 1 -2.80 -12.79 -10.67
N PHE A 2 -2.26 -11.79 -11.36
CA PHE A 2 -0.82 -11.57 -11.49
C PHE A 2 -0.41 -10.31 -10.71
N LYS A 3 0.56 -10.44 -9.81
CA LYS A 3 1.14 -9.31 -9.06
C LYS A 3 2.57 -9.07 -9.54
N PRO A 4 2.78 -8.17 -10.53
CA PRO A 4 4.13 -7.79 -10.92
C PRO A 4 4.82 -6.95 -9.84
N ASP A 5 6.15 -7.08 -9.77
CA ASP A 5 7.03 -6.26 -8.92
C ASP A 5 7.85 -5.32 -9.82
N ILE A 6 7.71 -4.00 -9.67
CA ILE A 6 8.42 -3.02 -10.51
C ILE A 6 9.80 -2.72 -9.93
N GLU A 7 10.84 -2.91 -10.74
CA GLU A 7 12.23 -2.65 -10.34
C GLU A 7 12.52 -1.16 -10.24
N LYS A 8 12.86 -0.72 -9.01
CA LYS A 8 13.32 0.64 -8.73
C LYS A 8 12.38 1.66 -9.38
N ALA A 9 11.10 1.57 -9.04
CA ALA A 9 10.00 2.23 -9.74
C ALA A 9 10.26 3.73 -10.02
N PHE A 10 10.70 4.49 -9.02
CA PHE A 10 11.04 5.90 -9.22
C PHE A 10 12.30 6.08 -10.07
N ASP A 11 13.35 5.29 -9.86
CA ASP A 11 14.67 5.50 -10.47
C ASP A 11 14.73 5.12 -11.96
N SER A 12 13.76 4.36 -12.45
CA SER A 12 13.78 3.76 -13.80
C SER A 12 12.97 4.53 -14.85
N VAL A 13 12.15 5.50 -14.45
CA VAL A 13 11.23 6.23 -15.36
C VAL A 13 11.98 6.90 -16.52
N ASN A 14 11.57 6.58 -17.74
CA ASN A 14 12.05 7.22 -18.96
C ASN A 14 11.47 8.63 -19.10
N TRP A 15 12.33 9.65 -19.14
CA TRP A 15 11.92 11.05 -19.24
C TRP A 15 11.27 11.41 -20.56
N GLU A 16 11.72 10.83 -21.68
CA GLU A 16 11.12 11.08 -22.99
C GLU A 16 9.67 10.61 -23.02
N CYS A 17 9.40 9.43 -22.46
CA CYS A 17 8.03 8.93 -22.29
C CYS A 17 7.19 9.88 -21.43
N LEU A 18 7.71 10.30 -20.27
CA LEU A 18 7.01 11.25 -19.40
C LEU A 18 6.66 12.56 -20.12
N PHE A 19 7.58 13.15 -20.89
CA PHE A 19 7.28 14.39 -21.62
C PHE A 19 6.28 14.18 -22.76
N LYS A 20 6.26 13.00 -23.40
CA LYS A 20 5.22 12.62 -24.35
C LYS A 20 3.85 12.50 -23.67
N ILE A 21 3.78 11.88 -22.49
CA ILE A 21 2.55 11.80 -21.68
C ILE A 21 2.04 13.20 -21.33
N LEU A 22 2.90 14.07 -20.79
CA LEU A 22 2.51 15.45 -20.45
C LEU A 22 2.01 16.24 -21.67
N SER A 23 2.60 16.00 -22.84
CA SER A 23 2.15 16.64 -24.08
C SER A 23 0.81 16.07 -24.57
N GLY A 24 0.60 14.75 -24.47
CA GLY A 24 -0.68 14.11 -24.79
C GLY A 24 -1.82 14.48 -23.84
N LEU A 25 -1.50 14.85 -22.60
CA LEU A 25 -2.45 15.40 -21.62
C LEU A 25 -2.60 16.93 -21.72
N GLU A 26 -2.03 17.55 -22.76
CA GLU A 26 -2.17 18.98 -23.07
C GLU A 26 -1.69 19.93 -21.93
N PHE A 27 -0.70 19.50 -21.15
CA PHE A 27 -0.07 20.40 -20.17
C PHE A 27 0.57 21.60 -20.87
N LEU A 28 0.37 22.79 -20.29
CA LEU A 28 0.95 24.05 -20.80
C LEU A 28 2.48 23.94 -20.94
N GLU A 29 3.03 24.55 -22.01
CA GLU A 29 4.48 24.54 -22.28
C GLU A 29 5.31 25.04 -21.11
N LYS A 30 4.80 26.05 -20.39
CA LYS A 30 5.46 26.57 -19.18
C LYS A 30 5.62 25.49 -18.11
N TRP A 31 4.58 24.68 -17.90
CA TRP A 31 4.58 23.59 -16.93
C TRP A 31 5.54 22.48 -17.35
N LYS A 32 5.50 22.07 -18.62
CA LYS A 32 6.42 21.08 -19.18
C LYS A 32 7.88 21.52 -19.04
N SER A 33 8.17 22.80 -19.30
CA SER A 33 9.49 23.40 -19.12
C SER A 33 9.95 23.36 -17.66
N TRP A 34 9.07 23.65 -16.70
CA TRP A 34 9.39 23.57 -15.27
C TRP A 34 9.69 22.13 -14.82
N VAL A 35 8.86 21.16 -15.22
CA VAL A 35 9.12 19.75 -14.92
C VAL A 35 10.45 19.31 -15.52
N LYS A 36 10.70 19.65 -16.79
CA LYS A 36 11.96 19.35 -17.47
C LYS A 36 13.17 19.98 -16.79
N GLY A 37 13.06 21.25 -16.41
CA GLY A 37 14.11 21.96 -15.67
C GLY A 37 14.42 21.29 -14.32
N SER A 38 13.38 20.94 -13.55
CA SER A 38 13.52 20.26 -12.25
C SER A 38 14.24 18.92 -12.39
N MET A 39 13.90 18.13 -13.41
CA MET A 39 14.46 16.79 -13.61
C MET A 39 15.88 16.84 -14.20
N CYS A 40 16.09 17.61 -15.28
CA CYS A 40 17.36 17.64 -16.00
C CYS A 40 18.47 18.44 -15.30
N SER A 41 18.13 19.31 -14.35
CA SER A 41 19.13 20.02 -13.53
C SER A 41 19.67 19.18 -12.35
N SER A 42 19.09 18.00 -12.10
CA SER A 42 19.48 17.16 -10.98
C SER A 42 20.87 16.53 -11.19
N MET A 43 21.73 16.71 -10.18
CA MET A 43 23.04 16.09 -10.07
C MET A 43 23.02 15.12 -8.89
N ILE A 44 23.54 13.91 -9.11
CA ILE A 44 23.67 12.87 -8.09
C ILE A 44 25.14 12.78 -7.70
N SER A 45 25.40 12.61 -6.40
CA SER A 45 26.71 12.32 -5.85
C SER A 45 26.66 10.99 -5.10
N VAL A 46 27.76 10.24 -5.11
CA VAL A 46 27.87 8.98 -4.38
C VAL A 46 28.56 9.27 -3.05
N LEU A 47 27.95 8.84 -1.95
CA LEU A 47 28.61 8.90 -0.64
C LEU A 47 29.61 7.74 -0.53
N VAL A 48 30.89 8.06 -0.41
CA VAL A 48 31.96 7.11 -0.11
C VAL A 48 32.49 7.46 1.27
N ASN A 49 32.36 6.53 2.22
CA ASN A 49 32.73 6.73 3.63
C ASN A 49 32.06 7.95 4.30
N GLY A 50 30.82 8.27 3.90
CA GLY A 50 30.07 9.41 4.44
C GLY A 50 30.36 10.75 3.79
N GLU A 51 31.32 10.81 2.86
CA GLU A 51 31.64 12.03 2.11
C GLU A 51 31.14 11.93 0.66
N ALA A 52 30.57 13.02 0.17
CA ALA A 52 30.08 13.13 -1.20
C ALA A 52 31.27 13.14 -2.18
N ASN A 53 31.32 12.16 -3.07
CA ASN A 53 32.41 11.99 -4.01
C ASN A 53 31.88 12.04 -5.46
N GLY A 54 32.37 13.04 -6.19
CA GLY A 54 32.01 13.27 -7.59
C GLY A 54 30.55 13.66 -7.82
N TYR A 55 30.23 14.03 -9.06
CA TYR A 55 28.86 14.31 -9.47
C TYR A 55 28.61 13.78 -10.88
N PHE A 56 27.42 13.24 -11.10
CA PHE A 56 26.94 12.88 -12.43
C PHE A 56 25.48 13.32 -12.61
N ARG A 57 25.10 13.59 -13.85
CA ARG A 57 23.72 13.97 -14.19
C ARG A 57 22.84 12.72 -14.22
N ALA A 58 21.64 12.84 -13.65
CA ALA A 58 20.60 11.86 -13.92
C ALA A 58 20.17 11.95 -15.39
N SER A 59 19.86 10.82 -16.00
CA SER A 59 19.32 10.74 -17.37
C SER A 59 17.93 10.10 -17.43
N LYS A 60 17.47 9.55 -16.30
CA LYS A 60 16.17 8.91 -16.09
C LYS A 60 15.84 8.93 -14.60
N GLY A 61 14.59 8.58 -14.29
CA GLY A 61 14.06 8.44 -12.95
C GLY A 61 13.45 9.73 -12.38
N LEU A 62 12.72 9.57 -11.30
CA LEU A 62 12.05 10.61 -10.53
C LEU A 62 12.70 10.70 -9.15
N ARG A 63 12.75 11.91 -8.60
CA ARG A 63 13.49 12.15 -7.35
C ARG A 63 12.67 11.68 -6.15
N GLN A 64 13.19 10.73 -5.39
CA GLN A 64 12.56 10.32 -4.14
C GLN A 64 12.60 11.48 -3.12
N GLY A 65 11.47 11.75 -2.48
CA GLY A 65 11.30 12.87 -1.56
C GLY A 65 10.93 14.22 -2.20
N ASP A 66 10.89 14.30 -3.53
CA ASP A 66 10.32 15.45 -4.24
C ASP A 66 8.79 15.37 -4.26
N PRO A 67 8.06 16.43 -3.84
CA PRO A 67 6.59 16.43 -3.83
C PRO A 67 5.94 16.26 -5.22
N LEU A 68 6.62 16.58 -6.32
CA LEU A 68 6.08 16.40 -7.68
C LEU A 68 6.19 14.95 -8.16
N SER A 69 7.26 14.26 -7.76
CA SER A 69 7.61 12.94 -8.27
C SER A 69 6.49 11.88 -8.11
N PRO A 70 5.74 11.79 -6.99
CA PRO A 70 4.62 10.86 -6.87
C PRO A 70 3.53 11.09 -7.93
N GLY A 71 3.16 12.35 -8.19
CA GLY A 71 2.14 12.68 -9.19
C GLY A 71 2.59 12.32 -10.61
N LEU A 72 3.85 12.62 -10.93
CA LEU A 72 4.44 12.25 -12.22
C LEU A 72 4.51 10.73 -12.39
N PHE A 73 4.81 9.99 -11.32
CA PHE A 73 4.84 8.54 -11.35
C PHE A 73 3.45 7.95 -11.63
N VAL A 74 2.39 8.50 -11.04
CA VAL A 74 1.00 8.09 -11.33
C VAL A 74 0.67 8.27 -12.81
N LEU A 75 1.08 9.38 -13.44
CA LEU A 75 0.86 9.59 -14.88
C LEU A 75 1.57 8.52 -15.75
N VAL A 76 2.77 8.09 -15.34
CA VAL A 76 3.49 7.01 -16.03
C VAL A 76 2.77 5.67 -15.85
N MET A 77 2.32 5.36 -14.64
CA MET A 77 1.58 4.13 -14.35
C MET A 77 0.21 4.09 -15.04
N ASP A 78 -0.41 5.24 -15.28
CA ASP A 78 -1.68 5.31 -16.02
C ASP A 78 -1.54 4.83 -17.48
N VAL A 79 -0.33 4.88 -18.05
CA VAL A 79 -0.06 4.26 -19.36
C VAL A 79 -0.35 2.76 -19.33
N LEU A 80 0.03 2.04 -18.28
CA LEU A 80 -0.29 0.61 -18.13
C LEU A 80 -1.81 0.41 -18.06
N SER A 81 -2.50 1.25 -17.29
CA SER A 81 -3.96 1.24 -17.15
C SER A 81 -4.65 1.39 -18.50
N MET A 82 -4.23 2.38 -19.30
CA MET A 82 -4.76 2.63 -20.64
C MET A 82 -4.49 1.48 -21.60
N MET A 83 -3.26 0.94 -21.60
CA MET A 83 -2.92 -0.20 -22.47
C MET A 83 -3.75 -1.44 -22.13
N LEU A 84 -3.91 -1.77 -20.85
CA LEU A 84 -4.78 -2.85 -20.41
C LEU A 84 -6.23 -2.60 -20.82
N LYS A 85 -6.73 -1.36 -20.70
CA LYS A 85 -8.08 -1.02 -21.13
C LYS A 85 -8.30 -1.27 -22.62
N VAL A 86 -7.37 -0.85 -23.48
CA VAL A 86 -7.44 -1.10 -24.93
C VAL A 86 -7.47 -2.59 -25.25
N VAL A 87 -6.63 -3.38 -24.59
CA VAL A 87 -6.55 -4.83 -24.80
C VAL A 87 -7.84 -5.51 -24.32
N ARG A 88 -8.43 -5.06 -23.21
CA ARG A 88 -9.74 -5.54 -22.72
C ARG A 88 -10.87 -5.17 -23.68
N GLU A 89 -10.92 -3.93 -24.17
CA GLU A 89 -11.95 -3.47 -25.11
C GLU A 89 -11.88 -4.22 -26.45
N ALA A 90 -10.68 -4.66 -26.86
CA ALA A 90 -10.49 -5.56 -27.99
C ALA A 90 -10.89 -7.03 -27.71
N GLY A 91 -11.44 -7.33 -26.52
CA GLY A 91 -11.86 -8.68 -26.11
C GLY A 91 -10.69 -9.65 -25.87
N LYS A 92 -9.48 -9.14 -25.66
CA LYS A 92 -8.26 -9.97 -25.56
C LYS A 92 -7.98 -10.50 -24.16
N PHE A 93 -8.60 -9.92 -23.14
CA PHE A 93 -8.72 -10.52 -21.81
C PHE A 93 -9.93 -9.98 -21.05
N LYS A 94 -10.27 -10.64 -19.95
CA LYS A 94 -11.35 -10.26 -19.04
C LYS A 94 -10.80 -10.09 -17.63
N GLY A 95 -11.36 -9.13 -16.90
CA GLY A 95 -11.08 -8.91 -15.49
C GLY A 95 -11.89 -9.83 -14.58
N PHE A 96 -11.81 -9.53 -13.28
CA PHE A 96 -12.55 -10.19 -12.23
C PHE A 96 -13.90 -9.49 -11.97
N TYR A 97 -14.99 -10.24 -11.85
CA TYR A 97 -16.30 -9.69 -11.48
C TYR A 97 -16.55 -9.87 -9.98
N MET A 98 -16.91 -8.77 -9.28
CA MET A 98 -17.18 -8.81 -7.84
C MET A 98 -18.47 -9.56 -7.48
N ASN A 99 -19.51 -9.48 -8.32
CA ASN A 99 -20.76 -10.23 -8.19
C ASN A 99 -21.15 -10.78 -9.56
N GLU A 100 -21.58 -12.04 -9.61
CA GLU A 100 -22.02 -12.70 -10.85
C GLU A 100 -23.18 -11.95 -11.55
N ASP A 101 -24.04 -11.26 -10.78
CA ASP A 101 -25.19 -10.52 -11.30
C ASP A 101 -24.87 -9.08 -11.74
N SER A 102 -23.71 -8.54 -11.36
CA SER A 102 -23.34 -7.15 -11.67
C SER A 102 -22.60 -7.07 -13.01
N LYS A 103 -23.31 -6.72 -14.09
CA LYS A 103 -22.66 -6.34 -15.36
C LYS A 103 -21.76 -5.09 -15.25
N ASN A 104 -21.98 -4.26 -14.22
CA ASN A 104 -21.17 -3.09 -13.91
C ASN A 104 -20.29 -3.36 -12.68
N GLY A 105 -19.20 -4.09 -12.86
CA GLY A 105 -18.31 -4.43 -11.74
C GLY A 105 -17.04 -5.20 -12.11
N GLU A 106 -16.63 -5.16 -13.38
CA GLU A 106 -15.40 -5.82 -13.83
C GLU A 106 -14.17 -5.03 -13.37
N VAL A 107 -13.27 -5.69 -12.67
CA VAL A 107 -11.99 -5.16 -12.22
C VAL A 107 -10.88 -5.87 -12.98
N THR A 108 -10.23 -5.16 -13.92
CA THR A 108 -9.10 -5.70 -14.69
C THR A 108 -7.77 -5.55 -13.97
N HIS A 109 -7.58 -4.46 -13.23
CA HIS A 109 -6.34 -4.17 -12.53
C HIS A 109 -6.54 -3.21 -11.36
N LEU A 110 -5.62 -3.26 -10.39
CA LEU A 110 -5.46 -2.31 -9.29
C LEU A 110 -4.05 -1.74 -9.35
N LEU A 111 -3.96 -0.42 -9.29
CA LEU A 111 -2.69 0.31 -9.31
C LEU A 111 -2.62 1.19 -8.06
N PHE A 112 -1.60 0.98 -7.24
CA PHE A 112 -1.28 1.86 -6.14
C PHE A 112 0.23 2.10 -6.10
N ALA A 113 0.66 3.26 -6.59
CA ALA A 113 2.08 3.51 -6.87
C ALA A 113 2.68 2.32 -7.66
N ASP A 114 3.72 1.67 -7.14
CA ASP A 114 4.38 0.51 -7.74
C ASP A 114 3.69 -0.83 -7.44
N ASP A 115 2.84 -0.90 -6.41
CA ASP A 115 2.02 -2.06 -6.10
C ASP A 115 0.93 -2.24 -7.16
N THR A 116 1.15 -3.17 -8.10
CA THR A 116 0.25 -3.46 -9.21
C THR A 116 -0.35 -4.85 -9.11
N VAL A 117 -1.63 -4.99 -9.41
CA VAL A 117 -2.33 -6.27 -9.50
C VAL A 117 -3.12 -6.30 -10.80
N ILE A 118 -2.99 -7.38 -11.57
CA ILE A 118 -3.74 -7.60 -12.83
C ILE A 118 -4.58 -8.87 -12.68
N PHE A 119 -5.85 -8.79 -13.05
CA PHE A 119 -6.79 -9.89 -13.05
C PHE A 119 -7.00 -10.40 -14.46
N CYS A 120 -7.01 -11.71 -14.60
CA CYS A 120 -7.29 -12.41 -15.83
C CYS A 120 -7.79 -13.83 -15.53
N ASP A 121 -8.50 -14.41 -16.48
CA ASP A 121 -8.86 -15.82 -16.42
C ASP A 121 -7.62 -16.70 -16.60
N ALA A 122 -7.74 -17.96 -16.15
CA ALA A 122 -6.77 -19.01 -16.48
C ALA A 122 -6.92 -19.42 -17.96
N ASN A 123 -6.50 -18.54 -18.86
CA ASN A 123 -6.59 -18.71 -20.30
C ASN A 123 -5.24 -18.34 -20.94
N HIS A 124 -4.77 -19.20 -21.84
CA HIS A 124 -3.44 -19.07 -22.46
C HIS A 124 -3.28 -17.75 -23.22
N ASP A 125 -4.26 -17.41 -24.06
CA ASP A 125 -4.21 -16.20 -24.88
C ASP A 125 -4.29 -14.95 -24.01
N GLN A 126 -5.16 -14.94 -22.98
CA GLN A 126 -5.26 -13.81 -22.06
C GLN A 126 -3.92 -13.53 -21.35
N VAL A 127 -3.24 -14.58 -20.86
CA VAL A 127 -1.94 -14.45 -20.20
C VAL A 127 -0.88 -13.92 -21.17
N LEU A 128 -0.83 -14.42 -22.41
CA LEU A 128 0.08 -13.92 -23.44
C LEU A 128 -0.18 -12.46 -23.79
N ASN A 129 -1.45 -12.06 -23.92
CA ASN A 129 -1.83 -10.68 -24.22
C ASN A 129 -1.39 -9.72 -23.10
N ILE A 130 -1.53 -10.14 -21.85
CA ILE A 130 -1.06 -9.36 -20.69
C ILE A 130 0.46 -9.25 -20.69
N LEU A 131 1.18 -10.36 -20.94
CA LEU A 131 2.63 -10.35 -21.02
C LEU A 131 3.14 -9.43 -22.14
N ALA A 132 2.52 -9.49 -23.33
CA ALA A 132 2.84 -8.60 -24.44
C ALA A 132 2.60 -7.13 -24.08
N THR A 133 1.49 -6.84 -23.41
CA THR A 133 1.16 -5.50 -22.89
C THR A 133 2.22 -4.98 -21.94
N ILE A 134 2.65 -5.83 -21.01
CA ILE A 134 3.74 -5.55 -20.07
C ILE A 134 5.04 -5.25 -20.80
N VAL A 135 5.45 -6.07 -21.77
CA VAL A 135 6.70 -5.87 -22.53
C VAL A 135 6.68 -4.53 -23.26
N CYS A 136 5.55 -4.18 -23.89
CA CYS A 136 5.38 -2.87 -24.53
C CYS A 136 5.48 -1.74 -23.50
N PHE A 137 4.79 -1.86 -22.35
CA PHE A 137 4.84 -0.87 -21.27
C PHE A 137 6.26 -0.66 -20.74
N GLN A 138 7.00 -1.74 -20.47
CA GLN A 138 8.40 -1.66 -20.01
C GLN A 138 9.29 -0.94 -21.03
N SER A 139 9.09 -1.24 -22.32
CA SER A 139 9.87 -0.66 -23.41
C SER A 139 9.61 0.84 -23.57
N MET A 140 8.37 1.29 -23.36
CA MET A 140 7.98 2.70 -23.46
C MET A 140 8.40 3.50 -22.22
N THR A 141 8.09 3.00 -21.03
CA THR A 141 8.23 3.76 -19.78
C THR A 141 9.58 3.60 -19.12
N GLY A 142 10.37 2.59 -19.50
CA GLY A 142 11.60 2.21 -18.82
C GLY A 142 11.39 1.48 -17.48
N LEU A 143 10.15 1.33 -17.02
CA LEU A 143 9.82 0.61 -15.79
C LEU A 143 9.92 -0.89 -16.04
N ARG A 144 10.94 -1.54 -15.51
CA ARG A 144 11.16 -2.98 -15.64
C ARG A 144 10.42 -3.74 -14.56
N ILE A 145 9.97 -4.95 -14.87
CA ILE A 145 9.33 -5.88 -13.94
C ILE A 145 10.35 -6.93 -13.50
N ASN A 146 10.47 -7.12 -12.20
CA ASN A 146 11.26 -8.18 -11.61
C ASN A 146 10.44 -9.46 -11.58
N LEU A 147 10.68 -10.36 -12.52
CA LEU A 147 9.92 -11.62 -12.59
C LEU A 147 10.21 -12.57 -11.41
N ASP A 148 11.39 -12.48 -10.80
CA ASP A 148 11.77 -13.31 -9.63
C ASP A 148 10.99 -12.95 -8.35
N LYS A 149 10.60 -11.67 -8.23
CA LYS A 149 9.77 -11.13 -7.14
C LYS A 149 8.29 -11.05 -7.50
N SER A 150 7.96 -11.08 -8.79
CA SER A 150 6.59 -11.14 -9.26
C SER A 150 5.98 -12.49 -8.88
N VAL A 151 4.68 -12.49 -8.58
CA VAL A 151 3.97 -13.70 -8.17
C VAL A 151 2.60 -13.77 -8.83
N MET A 152 2.30 -14.93 -9.38
CA MET A 152 0.95 -15.29 -9.82
C MET A 152 0.17 -15.95 -8.67
N TYR A 153 -1.00 -15.42 -8.38
CA TYR A 153 -1.90 -15.94 -7.37
C TYR A 153 -3.13 -16.58 -8.03
N ILE A 154 -3.45 -17.77 -7.54
CA ILE A 154 -4.63 -18.51 -7.99
C ILE A 154 -5.86 -17.99 -7.24
N VAL A 155 -6.91 -17.69 -7.99
CA VAL A 155 -8.23 -17.36 -7.44
C VAL A 155 -9.21 -18.35 -8.05
N GLY A 156 -9.93 -19.09 -7.20
CA GLY A 156 -10.81 -20.18 -7.65
C GLY A 156 -10.05 -21.44 -8.04
N ASP A 157 -10.65 -22.25 -8.93
CA ASP A 157 -10.08 -23.51 -9.39
C ASP A 157 -9.32 -23.31 -10.72
N VAL A 158 -8.06 -23.75 -10.75
CA VAL A 158 -7.16 -23.65 -11.90
C VAL A 158 -6.38 -24.95 -12.00
N ALA A 159 -6.59 -25.68 -13.10
CA ALA A 159 -6.06 -27.04 -13.28
C ALA A 159 -4.52 -27.10 -13.32
N ASP A 160 -3.88 -26.22 -14.10
CA ASP A 160 -2.41 -26.15 -14.18
C ASP A 160 -1.87 -24.73 -13.96
N PRO A 161 -1.68 -24.32 -12.70
CA PRO A 161 -1.12 -23.01 -12.37
C PRO A 161 0.34 -22.87 -12.77
N SER A 162 1.09 -23.97 -12.79
CA SER A 162 2.52 -23.94 -13.11
C SER A 162 2.75 -23.58 -14.58
N PHE A 163 1.88 -24.05 -15.47
CA PHE A 163 1.88 -23.66 -16.88
C PHE A 163 1.77 -22.14 -17.07
N TYR A 164 0.76 -21.50 -16.47
CA TYR A 164 0.58 -20.04 -16.61
C TYR A 164 1.70 -19.23 -15.93
N ALA A 165 2.20 -19.71 -14.78
CA ALA A 165 3.33 -19.09 -14.10
C ALA A 165 4.60 -19.11 -14.96
N ALA A 166 4.84 -20.22 -15.66
CA ALA A 166 5.96 -20.37 -16.59
C ALA A 166 5.85 -19.42 -17.79
N ILE A 167 4.64 -19.15 -18.30
CA ILE A 167 4.43 -18.16 -19.37
C ILE A 167 4.83 -16.77 -18.89
N PHE A 168 4.41 -16.36 -17.69
CA PHE A 168 4.86 -15.09 -17.09
C PHE A 168 6.35 -15.10 -16.73
N GLY A 169 6.97 -16.26 -16.56
CA GLY A 169 8.33 -16.40 -16.05
C GLY A 169 8.45 -16.11 -14.54
N CYS A 170 7.37 -16.30 -13.77
CA CYS A 170 7.32 -15.98 -12.34
C CYS A 170 6.91 -17.18 -11.48
N LYS A 171 6.95 -17.00 -10.15
CA LYS A 171 6.49 -18.01 -9.19
C LYS A 171 4.97 -17.94 -9.04
N TRP A 172 4.33 -19.03 -8.61
CA TRP A 172 2.93 -19.01 -8.23
C TRP A 172 2.70 -19.34 -6.76
N SER A 173 1.59 -18.86 -6.21
CA SER A 173 1.16 -19.13 -4.84
C SER A 173 -0.36 -19.28 -4.73
N ARG A 174 -0.82 -20.19 -3.86
CA ARG A 174 -2.22 -20.28 -3.41
C ARG A 174 -2.52 -19.37 -2.22
N GLN A 175 -1.48 -18.90 -1.53
CA GLN A 175 -1.70 -18.03 -0.38
C GLN A 175 -2.13 -16.65 -0.87
N PRO A 176 -3.20 -16.07 -0.29
CA PRO A 176 -3.66 -14.75 -0.69
C PRO A 176 -2.54 -13.71 -0.55
N PRO A 177 -2.27 -12.87 -1.57
CA PRO A 177 -1.24 -11.86 -1.47
C PRO A 177 -1.59 -10.86 -0.38
N LYS A 178 -0.56 -10.29 0.24
CA LYS A 178 -0.70 -9.02 0.92
C LYS A 178 -0.70 -7.89 -0.13
N TYR A 179 -1.79 -7.15 -0.18
CA TYR A 179 -1.92 -5.93 -0.98
C TYR A 179 -2.25 -4.77 -0.04
N LEU A 180 -1.45 -3.70 -0.09
CA LEU A 180 -1.55 -2.54 0.81
C LEU A 180 -1.59 -2.91 2.30
N GLY A 181 -0.90 -3.99 2.68
CA GLY A 181 -0.84 -4.47 4.07
C GLY A 181 -1.93 -5.46 4.47
N PHE A 182 -2.84 -5.86 3.57
CA PHE A 182 -3.92 -6.82 3.85
C PHE A 182 -3.89 -8.07 2.99
N PRO A 183 -4.21 -9.24 3.54
CA PRO A 183 -4.42 -10.44 2.74
C PRO A 183 -5.68 -10.29 1.86
N LEU A 184 -5.53 -10.33 0.54
CA LEU A 184 -6.66 -10.30 -0.40
C LEU A 184 -7.47 -11.60 -0.31
N GLY A 185 -8.78 -11.52 -0.07
CA GLY A 185 -9.64 -12.71 0.02
C GLY A 185 -9.76 -13.31 1.42
N ALA A 186 -9.23 -12.65 2.46
CA ALA A 186 -9.54 -13.00 3.83
C ALA A 186 -11.00 -12.65 4.18
N LYS A 187 -11.62 -13.44 5.06
CA LYS A 187 -13.01 -13.20 5.49
C LYS A 187 -13.07 -11.93 6.32
N LEU A 188 -14.04 -11.04 6.05
CA LEU A 188 -14.16 -9.72 6.70
C LEU A 188 -14.12 -9.75 8.24
N ASN A 189 -14.57 -10.85 8.86
CA ASN A 189 -14.62 -11.02 10.31
C ASN A 189 -13.46 -11.87 10.88
N ASP A 190 -12.48 -12.26 10.08
CA ASP A 190 -11.37 -13.10 10.53
C ASP A 190 -10.44 -12.30 11.46
N PRO A 191 -10.30 -12.69 12.74
CA PRO A 191 -9.36 -12.05 13.66
C PRO A 191 -7.92 -12.06 13.15
N ALA A 192 -7.53 -13.05 12.34
CA ALA A 192 -6.17 -13.18 11.82
C ALA A 192 -5.74 -11.99 10.93
N ILE A 193 -6.69 -11.28 10.32
CA ILE A 193 -6.40 -10.06 9.55
C ILE A 193 -5.80 -8.97 10.46
N TRP A 194 -6.16 -8.97 11.75
CA TRP A 194 -5.75 -7.97 12.74
C TRP A 194 -4.42 -8.30 13.40
N ASP A 195 -3.91 -9.52 13.27
CA ASP A 195 -2.67 -9.98 13.93
C ASP A 195 -1.46 -9.12 13.53
N SER A 196 -1.33 -8.76 12.25
CA SER A 196 -0.25 -7.90 11.77
C SER A 196 -0.24 -6.54 12.49
N MET A 197 -1.42 -5.95 12.69
CA MET A 197 -1.57 -4.66 13.37
C MET A 197 -1.36 -4.80 14.88
N ILE A 198 -1.93 -5.85 15.51
CA ILE A 198 -1.73 -6.14 16.94
C ILE A 198 -0.25 -6.36 17.22
N ASN A 199 0.46 -7.10 16.37
CA ASN A 199 1.89 -7.35 16.51
C ASN A 199 2.73 -6.07 16.32
N LYS A 200 2.37 -5.20 15.37
CA LYS A 200 2.98 -3.86 15.24
C LYS A 200 2.77 -3.02 16.49
N MET A 201 1.58 -3.07 17.08
CA MET A 201 1.26 -2.38 18.33
C MET A 201 2.11 -2.91 19.48
N LYS A 202 2.16 -4.24 19.68
CA LYS A 202 2.98 -4.92 20.69
C LYS A 202 4.47 -4.59 20.54
N SER A 203 4.99 -4.57 19.32
CA SER A 203 6.38 -4.19 19.03
C SER A 203 6.69 -2.76 19.48
N LYS A 204 5.83 -1.77 19.15
CA LYS A 204 5.99 -0.39 19.65
C LYS A 204 5.92 -0.31 21.17
N LEU A 205 4.96 -1.00 21.78
CA LEU A 205 4.80 -1.04 23.23
C LEU A 205 6.03 -1.60 23.94
N ASN A 206 6.61 -2.69 23.41
CA ASN A 206 7.84 -3.26 23.94
C ASN A 206 9.01 -2.26 23.83
N GLY A 207 9.13 -1.56 22.70
CA GLY A 207 10.15 -0.54 22.51
C GLY A 207 9.98 0.71 23.39
N TRP A 208 8.76 1.01 23.83
CA TRP A 208 8.49 2.12 24.75
C TRP A 208 8.54 1.71 26.22
N GLY A 209 8.25 0.45 26.55
CA GLY A 209 8.22 -0.02 27.93
C GLY A 209 9.59 -0.07 28.62
N SER A 210 10.66 -0.08 27.81
CA SER A 210 12.04 0.11 28.28
C SER A 210 12.37 1.57 28.63
N ARG A 211 11.54 2.55 28.22
CA ARG A 211 11.78 3.98 28.43
C ARG A 211 11.10 4.46 29.71
N HIS A 212 11.75 5.34 30.46
CA HIS A 212 11.17 6.00 31.63
C HIS A 212 10.26 7.16 31.20
N LEU A 213 9.04 6.84 30.77
CA LEU A 213 8.06 7.82 30.29
C LEU A 213 7.11 8.31 31.40
N SER A 214 6.84 9.61 31.43
CA SER A 214 5.81 10.19 32.29
C SER A 214 4.40 9.72 31.88
N TYR A 215 3.40 9.87 32.76
CA TYR A 215 2.00 9.59 32.41
C TYR A 215 1.52 10.45 31.24
N GLY A 216 1.89 11.73 31.21
CA GLY A 216 1.55 12.62 30.10
C GLY A 216 2.14 12.16 28.76
N ALA A 217 3.42 11.76 28.74
CA ALA A 217 4.04 11.22 27.53
C ALA A 217 3.38 9.91 27.07
N ARG A 218 3.03 9.03 28.01
CA ARG A 218 2.30 7.79 27.70
C ARG A 218 0.90 8.06 27.15
N LEU A 219 0.19 9.04 27.70
CA LEU A 219 -1.12 9.45 27.19
C LEU A 219 -1.02 9.98 25.76
N VAL A 220 -0.03 10.84 25.46
CA VAL A 220 0.21 11.35 24.10
C VAL A 220 0.50 10.21 23.13
N LEU A 221 1.32 9.23 23.50
CA LEU A 221 1.60 8.07 22.65
C LEU A 221 0.37 7.17 22.48
N CYS A 222 -0.45 7.01 23.52
CA CYS A 222 -1.72 6.30 23.44
C CYS A 222 -2.67 6.94 22.42
N THR A 223 -2.84 8.25 22.46
CA THR A 223 -3.80 8.94 21.57
C THR A 223 -3.24 9.11 20.17
N ALA A 224 -2.03 9.68 20.04
CA ALA A 224 -1.47 10.08 18.74
C ALA A 224 -0.96 8.90 17.91
N VAL A 225 -0.46 7.83 18.54
CA VAL A 225 0.11 6.68 17.85
C VAL A 225 -0.78 5.46 17.96
N LEU A 226 -1.07 4.98 19.18
CA LEU A 226 -1.83 3.73 19.35
C LEU A 226 -3.30 3.88 18.91
N GLY A 227 -3.90 5.06 19.09
CA GLY A 227 -5.26 5.34 18.67
C GLY A 227 -5.43 5.53 17.16
N SER A 228 -4.38 5.99 16.47
CA SER A 228 -4.39 6.23 15.01
C SER A 228 -3.92 5.04 14.19
N MET A 229 -3.17 4.11 14.79
CA MET A 229 -2.72 2.87 14.14
C MET A 229 -3.84 2.04 13.48
N PRO A 230 -5.00 1.81 14.11
CA PRO A 230 -6.07 1.02 13.51
C PRO A 230 -6.90 1.78 12.47
N THR A 231 -6.72 3.10 12.29
CA THR A 231 -7.59 3.95 11.46
C THR A 231 -7.79 3.41 10.05
N TYR A 232 -6.71 2.94 9.40
CA TYR A 232 -6.78 2.38 8.05
C TYR A 232 -7.55 1.05 7.99
N MET A 233 -7.43 0.20 9.01
CA MET A 233 -8.22 -1.04 9.08
C MET A 233 -9.68 -0.74 9.44
N PHE A 234 -9.90 0.23 10.32
CA PHE A 234 -11.24 0.64 10.77
C PHE A 234 -12.05 1.29 9.65
N SER A 235 -11.42 1.88 8.64
CA SER A 235 -12.12 2.38 7.45
C SER A 235 -12.57 1.29 6.49
N LEU A 236 -12.05 0.06 6.63
CA LEU A 236 -12.30 -1.03 5.68
C LEU A 236 -13.13 -2.16 6.28
N PHE A 237 -12.95 -2.43 7.57
CA PHE A 237 -13.53 -3.62 8.22
C PHE A 237 -14.19 -3.28 9.55
N LYS A 238 -15.25 -4.03 9.85
CA LYS A 238 -15.82 -4.09 11.19
C LYS A 238 -14.92 -4.93 12.07
N ALA A 239 -14.30 -4.30 13.07
CA ALA A 239 -13.44 -4.99 14.01
C ALA A 239 -14.25 -5.93 14.92
N PRO A 240 -13.86 -7.21 15.05
CA PRO A 240 -14.43 -8.09 16.06
C PRO A 240 -14.25 -7.49 17.45
N VAL A 241 -15.24 -7.72 18.33
CA VAL A 241 -15.20 -7.22 19.72
C VAL A 241 -13.94 -7.69 20.47
N SER A 242 -13.49 -8.91 20.21
CA SER A 242 -12.26 -9.47 20.78
C SER A 242 -11.02 -8.66 20.40
N VAL A 243 -10.93 -8.19 19.16
CA VAL A 243 -9.83 -7.35 18.68
C VAL A 243 -9.88 -5.98 19.36
N LEU A 244 -11.05 -5.33 19.40
CA LEU A 244 -11.21 -4.04 20.07
C LEU A 244 -10.79 -4.11 21.55
N GLN A 245 -11.20 -5.18 22.24
CA GLN A 245 -10.81 -5.42 23.63
C GLN A 245 -9.31 -5.62 23.81
N GLU A 246 -8.64 -6.34 22.90
CA GLU A 246 -7.18 -6.53 22.96
C GLU A 246 -6.41 -5.22 22.75
N LEU A 247 -6.89 -4.36 21.84
CA LEU A 247 -6.30 -3.03 21.62
C LEU A 247 -6.50 -2.12 22.83
N GLU A 248 -7.72 -2.04 23.37
CA GLU A 248 -8.01 -1.27 24.57
C GLU A 248 -7.19 -1.78 25.77
N ARG A 249 -7.06 -3.11 25.93
CA ARG A 249 -6.24 -3.74 26.97
C ARG A 249 -4.78 -3.32 26.84
N SER A 250 -4.25 -3.32 25.62
CA SER A 250 -2.87 -2.91 25.34
C SER A 250 -2.63 -1.43 25.65
N GLN A 251 -3.54 -0.54 25.23
CA GLN A 251 -3.49 0.89 25.55
C GLN A 251 -3.56 1.14 27.06
N ARG A 252 -4.48 0.45 27.76
CA ARG A 252 -4.67 0.57 29.20
C ARG A 252 -3.44 0.11 29.98
N ARG A 253 -2.90 -1.07 29.64
CA ARG A 253 -1.68 -1.61 30.26
C ARG A 253 -0.49 -0.68 30.04
N PHE A 254 -0.36 -0.08 28.86
CA PHE A 254 0.72 0.87 28.59
C PHE A 254 0.56 2.16 29.40
N LEU A 255 -0.63 2.78 29.37
CA LEU A 255 -0.88 4.05 30.06
C LEU A 255 -0.57 3.97 31.56
N TRP A 256 -0.97 2.88 32.22
CA TRP A 256 -0.79 2.73 33.67
C TRP A 256 0.53 2.09 34.05
N ASN A 257 0.96 1.05 33.34
CA ASN A 257 2.08 0.19 33.78
C ASN A 257 3.33 0.37 32.92
N GLY A 258 3.26 1.18 31.86
CA GLY A 258 4.39 1.41 30.95
C GLY A 258 4.81 0.12 30.25
N GLY A 259 3.88 -0.82 30.04
CA GLY A 259 4.15 -2.12 29.40
C GLY A 259 4.77 -3.18 30.31
N ARG A 260 5.24 -2.84 31.52
CA ARG A 260 5.79 -3.82 32.48
C ARG A 260 4.67 -4.73 33.04
N ASP A 261 4.98 -5.99 33.32
CA ASP A 261 4.15 -6.90 34.13
C ASP A 261 4.20 -6.51 35.61
N SER A 262 3.91 -5.23 35.91
CA SER A 262 3.71 -4.76 37.28
C SER A 262 2.22 -4.70 37.54
N ASN A 263 1.78 -5.23 38.68
CA ASN A 263 0.37 -5.30 39.08
C ASN A 263 -0.17 -3.92 39.59
N ARG A 264 0.23 -2.82 38.94
CA ARG A 264 -0.25 -1.48 39.26
C ARG A 264 -1.69 -1.34 38.78
N ARG A 265 -2.57 -0.92 39.70
CA ARG A 265 -4.00 -0.72 39.41
C ARG A 265 -4.17 0.52 38.53
N ALA A 266 -5.18 0.48 37.65
CA ALA A 266 -5.59 1.66 36.90
C ALA A 266 -6.04 2.75 37.88
N LEU A 267 -5.54 3.98 37.69
CA LEU A 267 -5.85 5.11 38.59
C LEU A 267 -7.21 5.73 38.28
N VAL A 268 -7.70 5.57 37.05
CA VAL A 268 -8.93 6.17 36.55
C VAL A 268 -9.72 5.12 35.78
N ASP A 269 -11.04 5.15 35.91
CA ASP A 269 -11.93 4.29 35.12
C ASP A 269 -11.71 4.52 33.61
N TRP A 270 -11.70 3.43 32.84
CA TRP A 270 -11.41 3.50 31.42
C TRP A 270 -12.53 4.20 30.65
N LYS A 271 -13.78 4.16 31.12
CA LYS A 271 -14.87 4.92 30.49
C LYS A 271 -14.60 6.43 30.58
N LEU A 272 -14.13 6.91 31.73
CA LEU A 272 -13.73 8.30 31.91
C LEU A 272 -12.47 8.65 31.10
N CYS A 273 -11.53 7.72 30.96
CA CYS A 273 -10.37 7.95 30.09
C CYS A 273 -10.76 8.22 28.63
N LYS A 274 -11.87 7.62 28.18
CA LYS A 274 -12.39 7.75 26.82
C LYS A 274 -13.22 9.01 26.55
N THR A 275 -13.60 9.75 27.60
CA THR A 275 -14.33 11.00 27.41
C THR A 275 -13.39 12.14 26.99
N GLU A 276 -13.95 13.17 26.39
CA GLU A 276 -13.21 14.36 25.98
C GLU A 276 -12.57 15.08 27.18
N LYS A 277 -11.45 15.76 26.93
CA LYS A 277 -10.76 16.57 27.95
C LYS A 277 -11.63 17.70 28.49
N SER A 278 -12.47 18.28 27.64
CA SER A 278 -13.49 19.29 28.01
C SER A 278 -14.48 18.78 29.05
N ARG A 279 -14.72 17.46 29.10
CA ARG A 279 -15.64 16.78 30.01
C ARG A 279 -14.90 16.05 31.15
N GLY A 280 -13.66 16.44 31.44
CA GLY A 280 -12.85 15.87 32.52
C GLY A 280 -12.20 14.51 32.21
N GLY A 281 -12.26 14.05 30.96
CA GLY A 281 -11.62 12.82 30.51
C GLY A 281 -10.18 13.00 30.04
N LEU A 282 -9.57 11.91 29.54
CA LEU A 282 -8.21 11.93 28.99
C LEU A 282 -8.17 12.10 27.47
N GLY A 283 -9.31 12.03 26.78
CA GLY A 283 -9.42 12.17 25.33
C GLY A 283 -8.90 10.95 24.56
N ILE A 284 -8.95 9.74 25.15
CA ILE A 284 -8.64 8.50 24.44
C ILE A 284 -9.83 8.10 23.56
N HIS A 285 -9.59 7.74 22.31
CA HIS A 285 -10.68 7.36 21.40
C HIS A 285 -11.40 6.09 21.88
N ASP A 286 -12.73 6.11 21.86
CA ASP A 286 -13.52 4.89 21.93
C ASP A 286 -13.39 4.14 20.61
N LEU A 287 -12.61 3.06 20.63
CA LEU A 287 -12.28 2.31 19.41
C LEU A 287 -13.51 1.69 18.74
N LYS A 288 -14.55 1.34 19.51
CA LYS A 288 -15.80 0.81 18.94
C LYS A 288 -16.55 1.92 18.23
N ALA A 289 -16.82 3.03 18.91
CA ALA A 289 -17.51 4.17 18.30
C ALA A 289 -16.72 4.72 17.10
N PHE A 290 -15.40 4.72 17.19
CA PHE A 290 -14.52 5.16 16.11
C PHE A 290 -14.57 4.22 14.89
N ASN A 291 -14.52 2.90 15.09
CA ASN A 291 -14.68 1.96 13.97
C ASN A 291 -16.05 2.08 13.31
N ASP A 292 -17.11 2.22 14.09
CA ASP A 292 -18.48 2.38 13.60
C ASP A 292 -18.61 3.65 12.75
N ALA A 293 -18.08 4.78 13.24
CA ALA A 293 -18.08 6.05 12.52
C ALA A 293 -17.21 6.04 11.25
N MET A 294 -16.13 5.26 11.23
CA MET A 294 -15.25 5.15 10.04
C MET A 294 -15.87 4.32 8.92
N LEU A 295 -16.76 3.38 9.24
CA LEU A 295 -17.48 2.55 8.27
C LEU A 295 -18.74 3.21 7.73
N SER A 296 -19.29 4.22 8.41
CA SER A 296 -20.45 4.99 7.95
C SER A 296 -20.08 6.12 6.98
N LYS A 297 -18.92 6.03 6.32
CA LYS A 297 -18.44 7.02 5.35
C LYS A 297 -18.99 6.78 3.95
#